data_AF-A0A7Y2ATR5-F1
#
_entry.id   AF-A0A7Y2ATR5-F1
#
_cell.length_a   1.000
_cell.length_b   1.000
_cell.length_c   1.000
_cell.angle_alpha   90.00
_cell.angle_beta   90.00
_cell.angle_gamma   90.00
#
_symmetry.space_group_name_H-M   'P 1'
#
loop_
_entity.id
_entity.type
_entity.pdbx_description
1 polymer ?
#
loop_
_entity_poly.entity_id
_entity_poly.type
_entity_poly.pdbx_seq_one_letter_code
_entity_poly.pdbx_strand_id
1 'polypeptide(L)'
;MATKKKKSKPTSSKKSFSFRLSKQNKIILGSLLILLSIALFFSFISFYFTWQEDQSLLTEFANRNEQAKNLLNKFGASVSHYVMYRGFGVASFILPVLLAITGLYMFLSLPKKGLAGKWIWGLLLLIWISITLGFFAEEQPLLGGMVGYEMNDFLQDYAGKIGVLL
;
A
#
# COMPACT_ATOMS: atom_id res chain seq x y z
N MET A 1 61.14 -40.56 -14.17
CA MET A 1 59.87 -40.39 -13.42
C MET A 1 59.03 -39.33 -14.13
N ALA A 2 57.93 -39.71 -14.79
CA ALA A 2 57.09 -38.76 -15.54
C ALA A 2 56.02 -38.16 -14.61
N THR A 3 56.04 -36.84 -14.42
CA THR A 3 55.06 -36.11 -13.60
C THR A 3 53.71 -35.99 -14.32
N LYS A 4 52.68 -36.68 -13.82
CA LYS A 4 51.29 -36.56 -14.31
C LYS A 4 50.75 -35.15 -14.04
N LYS A 5 50.47 -34.38 -15.10
CA LYS A 5 49.78 -33.09 -15.05
C LYS A 5 48.32 -33.31 -14.59
N LYS A 6 47.96 -32.75 -13.44
CA LYS A 6 46.60 -32.82 -12.87
C LYS A 6 45.67 -31.95 -13.72
N LYS A 7 44.75 -32.56 -14.48
CA LYS A 7 43.72 -31.83 -15.24
C LYS A 7 42.79 -31.11 -14.27
N SER A 8 42.73 -29.78 -14.36
CA SER A 8 41.76 -28.96 -13.64
C SER A 8 40.35 -29.23 -14.18
N LYS A 9 39.42 -29.63 -13.31
CA LYS A 9 38.00 -29.75 -13.65
C LYS A 9 37.45 -28.38 -14.05
N PRO A 10 36.61 -28.29 -15.10
CA PRO A 10 35.95 -27.03 -15.44
C PRO A 10 34.94 -26.71 -14.33
N THR A 11 35.19 -25.66 -13.56
CA THR A 11 34.18 -25.04 -12.69
C THR A 11 33.07 -24.49 -13.58
N SER A 12 31.92 -25.15 -13.60
CA SER A 12 30.75 -24.61 -14.27
C SER A 12 30.29 -23.37 -13.50
N SER A 13 30.57 -22.19 -14.05
CA SER A 13 30.03 -20.95 -13.55
C SER A 13 28.51 -21.02 -13.72
N LYS A 14 27.77 -21.24 -12.63
CA LYS A 14 26.32 -21.10 -12.63
C LYS A 14 26.01 -19.67 -13.04
N LYS A 15 25.57 -19.45 -14.29
CA LYS A 15 25.03 -18.16 -14.73
C LYS A 15 23.85 -17.84 -13.82
N SER A 16 24.05 -16.95 -12.85
CA SER A 16 22.95 -16.39 -12.08
C SER A 16 22.03 -15.71 -13.07
N PHE A 17 20.78 -16.16 -13.15
CA PHE A 17 19.75 -15.48 -13.93
C PHE A 17 19.52 -14.10 -13.30
N SER A 18 20.19 -13.07 -13.79
CA SER A 18 19.94 -11.71 -13.33
C SER A 18 18.68 -11.21 -14.03
N PHE A 19 17.56 -11.18 -13.30
CA PHE A 19 16.29 -10.63 -13.78
C PHE A 19 16.39 -9.09 -13.82
N ARG A 20 17.21 -8.56 -14.73
CA ARG A 20 17.41 -7.11 -14.89
C ARG A 20 16.37 -6.59 -15.86
N LEU A 21 15.37 -5.87 -15.35
CA LEU A 21 14.38 -5.20 -16.19
C LEU A 21 15.06 -4.27 -17.21
N SER A 22 14.63 -4.39 -18.47
CA SER A 22 15.04 -3.47 -19.54
C SER A 22 14.61 -2.03 -19.22
N LYS A 23 15.25 -1.04 -19.86
CA LYS A 23 14.86 0.36 -19.70
C LYS A 23 13.40 0.60 -20.12
N GLN A 24 12.98 -0.02 -21.23
CA GLN A 24 11.60 0.04 -21.72
C GLN A 24 10.61 -0.53 -20.70
N ASN A 25 10.89 -1.71 -20.12
CA ASN A 25 10.00 -2.34 -19.14
C ASN A 25 9.89 -1.49 -17.86
N LYS A 26 10.97 -0.82 -17.43
CA LYS A 26 10.93 0.10 -16.29
C LYS A 26 10.01 1.30 -16.55
N ILE A 27 10.08 1.87 -17.75
CA ILE A 27 9.22 3.00 -18.14
C ILE A 27 7.76 2.55 -18.16
N ILE A 28 7.45 1.42 -18.80
CA ILE A 28 6.08 0.88 -18.88
C ILE A 28 5.52 0.62 -17.47
N LEU A 29 6.27 -0.10 -16.62
CA LEU A 29 5.85 -0.37 -15.25
C LEU A 29 5.72 0.92 -14.43
N GLY A 30 6.60 1.90 -14.63
CA GLY A 30 6.53 3.20 -13.97
C GLY A 30 5.24 3.94 -14.32
N SER A 31 4.90 4.03 -15.61
CA SER A 31 3.65 4.65 -16.08
C SER A 31 2.42 3.95 -15.53
N LEU A 32 2.38 2.62 -15.57
CA LEU A 32 1.27 1.83 -15.01
C LEU A 32 1.08 2.10 -13.52
N LEU A 33 2.18 2.23 -12.79
CA LEU A 33 2.16 2.44 -11.34
C LEU A 33 1.72 3.87 -10.97
N ILE A 34 2.06 4.87 -11.78
CA ILE A 34 1.52 6.23 -11.67
C ILE A 34 0.01 6.24 -11.93
N LEU A 35 -0.45 5.59 -13.01
CA LEU A 35 -1.88 5.50 -13.32
C LEU A 35 -2.66 4.78 -12.21
N LEU A 36 -2.12 3.67 -11.71
CA LEU A 36 -2.71 2.95 -10.58
C LEU A 36 -2.79 3.83 -9.33
N SER A 37 -1.74 4.60 -9.03
CA SER A 37 -1.76 5.54 -7.91
C SER A 37 -2.88 6.57 -8.03
N ILE A 38 -3.06 7.16 -9.21
CA ILE A 38 -4.09 8.17 -9.45
C ILE A 38 -5.48 7.53 -9.31
N ALA A 39 -5.67 6.35 -9.90
CA ALA A 39 -6.91 5.59 -9.79
C ALA A 39 -7.27 5.28 -8.32
N LEU A 40 -6.30 4.79 -7.54
CA LEU A 40 -6.48 4.52 -6.11
C LEU A 40 -6.78 5.79 -5.32
N PHE A 41 -6.10 6.90 -5.61
CA PHE A 41 -6.35 8.18 -4.94
C PHE A 41 -7.81 8.64 -5.12
N PHE A 42 -8.32 8.62 -6.36
CA PHE A 42 -9.72 8.97 -6.62
C PHE A 42 -10.70 7.94 -6.04
N SER A 43 -10.36 6.66 -6.07
CA SER A 43 -11.17 5.62 -5.43
C SER A 43 -11.29 5.84 -3.92
N PHE A 44 -10.21 6.23 -3.26
CA PHE A 44 -10.19 6.52 -1.82
C PHE A 44 -10.99 7.79 -1.50
N ILE A 45 -10.87 8.85 -2.31
CA ILE A 45 -11.72 10.06 -2.17
C ILE A 45 -13.19 9.67 -2.28
N SER A 46 -13.54 8.91 -3.32
CA SER A 46 -14.91 8.49 -3.55
C SER A 46 -15.44 7.69 -2.37
N PHE A 47 -14.67 6.68 -1.92
CA PHE A 47 -15.04 5.84 -0.79
C PHE A 47 -15.20 6.62 0.51
N TYR A 48 -14.39 7.66 0.74
CA TYR A 48 -14.52 8.49 1.93
C TYR A 48 -15.94 9.07 2.10
N PHE A 49 -16.62 9.38 0.99
CA PHE A 49 -17.99 9.88 1.01
C PHE A 49 -19.05 8.79 0.86
N THR A 50 -18.71 7.62 0.30
CA THR A 50 -19.68 6.56 -0.06
C THR A 50 -19.55 5.28 0.77
N TRP A 51 -18.69 5.26 1.79
CA TRP A 51 -18.30 4.01 2.46
C TRP A 51 -19.47 3.25 3.09
N GLN A 52 -20.46 3.92 3.70
CA GLN A 52 -21.62 3.21 4.30
C GLN A 52 -22.44 2.49 3.23
N GLU A 53 -22.67 3.16 2.10
CA GLU A 53 -23.46 2.61 1.01
C GLU A 53 -22.69 1.48 0.30
N ASP A 54 -21.40 1.72 0.02
CA ASP A 54 -20.52 0.72 -0.58
C ASP A 54 -20.36 -0.50 0.35
N GLN A 55 -20.44 -0.33 1.68
CA GLN A 55 -20.42 -1.41 2.67
C GLN A 55 -21.64 -2.32 2.55
N SER A 56 -22.85 -1.76 2.47
CA SER A 56 -24.07 -2.54 2.30
C SER A 56 -24.11 -3.32 0.99
N LEU A 57 -23.42 -2.83 -0.05
CA LEU A 57 -23.29 -3.53 -1.33
C LEU A 57 -22.24 -4.65 -1.30
N LEU A 58 -21.36 -4.72 -0.28
CA LEU A 58 -20.35 -5.78 -0.17
C LEU A 58 -20.99 -7.18 -0.03
N THR A 59 -22.14 -7.29 0.63
CA THR A 59 -22.91 -8.53 0.74
C THR A 59 -23.55 -8.98 -0.58
N GLU A 60 -23.70 -8.05 -1.52
CA GLU A 60 -24.28 -8.27 -2.86
C GLU A 60 -23.22 -8.27 -3.97
N PHE A 61 -21.95 -8.53 -3.67
CA PHE A 61 -20.88 -8.51 -4.68
C PHE A 61 -21.15 -9.42 -5.88
N ALA A 62 -21.79 -10.58 -5.65
CA ALA A 62 -22.19 -11.53 -6.68
C ALA A 62 -23.31 -11.02 -7.60
N ASN A 63 -24.09 -10.04 -7.15
CA ASN A 63 -25.19 -9.45 -7.91
C ASN A 63 -24.65 -8.44 -8.94
N ARG A 64 -24.57 -8.83 -10.21
CA ARG A 64 -24.02 -7.96 -11.27
C ARG A 64 -24.86 -6.71 -11.54
N ASN A 65 -26.11 -6.68 -11.09
CA ASN A 65 -27.02 -5.56 -11.35
C ASN A 65 -26.80 -4.39 -10.37
N GLU A 66 -26.18 -4.65 -9.22
CA GLU A 66 -25.85 -3.59 -8.28
C GLU A 66 -24.53 -2.93 -8.62
N GLN A 67 -24.51 -1.60 -8.65
CA GLN A 67 -23.33 -0.80 -8.94
C GLN A 67 -22.87 -0.10 -7.66
N ALA A 68 -21.58 -0.19 -7.35
CA ALA A 68 -21.01 0.59 -6.25
C ALA A 68 -20.89 2.06 -6.65
N LYS A 69 -21.02 2.99 -5.69
CA LYS A 69 -20.92 4.43 -5.96
C LYS A 69 -19.47 4.89 -6.15
N ASN A 70 -18.50 4.04 -5.80
CA ASN A 70 -17.09 4.32 -6.00
C ASN A 70 -16.76 4.64 -7.47
N LEU A 71 -15.88 5.61 -7.72
CA LEU A 71 -15.42 5.96 -9.07
C LEU A 71 -14.82 4.79 -9.88
N LEU A 72 -14.23 3.79 -9.21
CA LEU A 72 -13.75 2.55 -9.85
C LEU A 72 -14.73 1.37 -9.66
N ASN A 73 -16.01 1.67 -9.42
CA ASN A 73 -17.09 0.71 -9.19
C ASN A 73 -16.73 -0.31 -8.09
N LYS A 74 -17.24 -1.54 -8.14
CA LYS A 74 -17.03 -2.59 -7.13
C LYS A 74 -15.56 -2.85 -6.81
N PHE A 75 -14.68 -2.77 -7.82
CA PHE A 75 -13.25 -2.96 -7.60
C PHE A 75 -12.69 -1.87 -6.67
N GLY A 76 -12.97 -0.61 -6.97
CA GLY A 76 -12.59 0.51 -6.12
C GLY A 76 -13.17 0.44 -4.72
N ALA A 77 -14.46 0.14 -4.61
CA ALA A 77 -15.14 -0.03 -3.34
C ALA A 77 -14.50 -1.13 -2.48
N SER A 78 -14.18 -2.29 -3.09
CA SER A 78 -13.52 -3.40 -2.40
C SER A 78 -12.12 -3.05 -1.91
N VAL A 79 -11.29 -2.46 -2.77
CA VAL A 79 -9.92 -2.06 -2.40
C VAL A 79 -9.95 -0.98 -1.33
N SER A 80 -10.82 0.02 -1.48
CA SER A 80 -10.96 1.11 -0.51
C SER A 80 -11.50 0.60 0.82
N HIS A 81 -12.47 -0.31 0.82
CA HIS A 81 -12.96 -0.93 2.04
C HIS A 81 -11.85 -1.67 2.80
N TYR A 82 -11.04 -2.46 2.08
CA TYR A 82 -9.96 -3.20 2.71
C TYR A 82 -8.86 -2.28 3.25
N VAL A 83 -8.43 -1.30 2.45
CA VAL A 83 -7.28 -0.46 2.79
C VAL A 83 -7.65 0.67 3.75
N MET A 84 -8.79 1.33 3.54
CA MET A 84 -9.24 2.45 4.37
C MET A 84 -10.05 1.98 5.57
N TYR A 85 -11.19 1.30 5.36
CA TYR A 85 -12.08 0.96 6.48
C TYR A 85 -11.47 -0.11 7.39
N ARG A 86 -11.08 -1.26 6.83
CA ARG A 86 -10.42 -2.34 7.59
C ARG A 86 -8.95 -2.09 7.89
N GLY A 87 -8.33 -1.15 7.19
CA GLY A 87 -6.94 -0.78 7.37
C GLY A 87 -6.80 0.50 8.19
N PHE A 88 -6.27 1.54 7.54
CA PHE A 88 -5.64 2.69 8.20
C PHE A 88 -6.42 4.00 8.07
N GLY A 89 -7.69 3.94 7.66
CA GLY A 89 -8.55 5.11 7.53
C GLY A 89 -8.01 6.13 6.54
N VAL A 90 -8.05 7.40 6.91
CA VAL A 90 -7.55 8.54 6.10
C VAL A 90 -6.03 8.45 5.88
N ALA A 91 -5.28 7.82 6.78
CA ALA A 91 -3.84 7.65 6.60
C ALA A 91 -3.47 6.82 5.34
N SER A 92 -4.42 6.02 4.85
CA SER A 92 -4.30 5.21 3.63
C SER A 92 -3.94 6.02 2.37
N PHE A 93 -4.24 7.33 2.33
CA PHE A 93 -3.84 8.22 1.22
C PHE A 93 -2.33 8.32 1.02
N ILE A 94 -1.53 7.95 2.02
CA ILE A 94 -0.06 7.89 1.89
C ILE A 94 0.35 6.78 0.89
N LEU A 95 -0.40 5.68 0.79
CA LEU A 95 -0.07 4.56 -0.10
C LEU A 95 -0.07 4.95 -1.59
N PRO A 96 -1.12 5.58 -2.15
CA PRO A 96 -1.06 6.06 -3.53
C PRO A 96 0.09 7.07 -3.70
N VAL A 97 0.33 7.99 -2.76
CA VAL A 97 1.48 8.92 -2.87
C VAL A 97 2.83 8.17 -2.98
N LEU A 98 3.07 7.15 -2.15
CA LEU A 98 4.28 6.33 -2.21
C LEU A 98 4.38 5.53 -3.52
N LEU A 99 3.25 5.06 -4.04
CA LEU A 99 3.18 4.43 -5.37
C LEU A 99 3.54 5.45 -6.45
N ALA A 100 2.90 6.62 -6.50
CA ALA A 100 3.22 7.67 -7.47
C ALA A 100 4.73 8.01 -7.48
N ILE A 101 5.34 8.17 -6.30
CA ILE A 101 6.79 8.42 -6.17
C ILE A 101 7.58 7.25 -6.78
N THR A 102 7.22 6.02 -6.45
CA THR A 102 7.89 4.83 -6.99
C THR A 102 7.76 4.74 -8.51
N GLY A 103 6.57 5.02 -9.04
CA GLY A 103 6.28 5.02 -10.46
C GLY A 103 7.08 6.10 -11.20
N LEU A 104 7.19 7.29 -10.62
CA LEU A 104 7.99 8.39 -11.16
C LEU A 104 9.49 8.04 -11.21
N TYR A 105 10.02 7.42 -10.16
CA TYR A 105 11.41 6.94 -10.14
C TYR A 105 11.68 5.91 -11.25
N MET A 106 10.72 5.03 -11.51
CA MET A 106 10.85 4.03 -12.58
C MET A 106 10.71 4.64 -13.97
N PHE A 107 9.73 5.52 -14.16
CA PHE A 107 9.46 6.21 -15.42
C PHE A 107 10.64 7.07 -15.87
N LEU A 108 11.16 7.91 -14.97
CA LEU A 108 12.30 8.78 -15.23
C LEU A 108 13.65 8.04 -15.14
N SER A 109 13.65 6.73 -14.86
CA SER A 109 14.87 5.93 -14.67
C SER A 109 15.82 6.51 -13.62
N LEU A 110 15.29 7.13 -12.56
CA LEU A 110 16.06 7.72 -11.47
C LEU A 110 16.77 6.64 -10.63
N PRO A 111 17.91 6.98 -9.99
CA PRO A 111 18.54 6.08 -9.04
C PRO A 111 17.59 5.79 -7.87
N LYS A 112 17.39 4.52 -7.54
CA LYS A 112 16.49 4.08 -6.44
C LYS A 112 17.05 4.40 -5.03
N LYS A 113 18.15 5.14 -4.94
CA LYS A 113 18.79 5.48 -3.66
C LYS A 113 17.81 6.32 -2.83
N GLY A 114 17.55 5.87 -1.59
CA GLY A 114 16.61 6.54 -0.68
C GLY A 114 15.13 6.29 -0.96
N LEU A 115 14.76 5.46 -1.96
CA LEU A 115 13.34 5.09 -2.17
C LEU A 115 12.82 4.22 -1.01
N ALA A 116 13.63 3.26 -0.55
CA ALA A 116 13.30 2.45 0.62
C ALA A 116 13.07 3.30 1.88
N GLY A 117 13.90 4.34 2.08
CA GLY A 117 13.71 5.29 3.18
C GLY A 117 12.36 6.02 3.12
N LYS A 118 11.93 6.45 1.93
CA LYS A 118 10.60 7.07 1.74
C LYS A 118 9.47 6.10 2.09
N TRP A 119 9.58 4.84 1.70
CA TRP A 119 8.60 3.82 2.07
C TRP A 119 8.57 3.57 3.57
N ILE A 120 9.73 3.43 4.22
CA ILE A 120 9.80 3.23 5.68
C ILE A 120 9.16 4.40 6.42
N TRP A 121 9.56 5.64 6.12
CA TRP A 121 9.00 6.82 6.77
C TRP A 121 7.52 7.02 6.43
N GLY A 122 7.10 6.75 5.20
CA GLY A 122 5.71 6.86 4.80
C GLY A 122 4.82 5.82 5.51
N LEU A 123 5.27 4.57 5.63
CA LEU A 123 4.55 3.54 6.37
C LEU A 123 4.51 3.83 7.88
N LEU A 124 5.61 4.36 8.44
CA LEU A 124 5.64 4.82 9.83
C LEU A 124 4.61 5.93 10.06
N LEU A 125 4.58 6.95 9.20
CA LEU A 125 3.59 8.03 9.27
C LEU A 125 2.17 7.52 9.09
N LEU A 126 1.96 6.56 8.20
CA LEU A 126 0.65 5.95 7.98
C LEU A 126 0.13 5.26 9.25
N ILE A 127 0.97 4.46 9.92
CA ILE A 127 0.59 3.79 11.17
C ILE A 127 0.34 4.84 12.26
N TRP A 128 1.26 5.81 12.41
CA TRP A 128 1.16 6.82 13.45
C TRP A 128 -0.11 7.66 13.31
N ILE A 129 -0.41 8.19 12.12
CA ILE A 129 -1.63 8.96 11.85
C ILE A 129 -2.87 8.11 12.09
N SER A 130 -2.87 6.85 11.65
CA SER A 130 -4.01 5.93 11.85
C SER A 130 -4.31 5.72 13.33
N ILE A 131 -3.29 5.48 14.17
CA ILE A 131 -3.46 5.30 15.62
C ILE A 131 -3.92 6.60 16.30
N THR A 132 -3.32 7.74 15.94
CA THR A 132 -3.70 9.05 16.50
C THR A 132 -5.15 9.39 16.16
N LEU A 133 -5.56 9.17 14.91
CA LEU A 133 -6.94 9.39 14.48
C LEU A 133 -7.91 8.31 14.98
N GLY A 134 -7.40 7.16 15.42
CA GLY A 134 -8.17 6.08 16.06
C GLY A 134 -8.92 6.53 17.31
N PHE A 135 -8.44 7.57 18.00
CA PHE A 135 -9.13 8.14 19.15
C PHE A 135 -10.54 8.66 18.83
N PHE A 136 -10.77 9.08 17.58
CA PHE A 136 -12.06 9.61 17.10
C PHE A 136 -12.90 8.56 16.35
N ALA A 137 -12.46 7.30 16.32
CA ALA A 137 -13.07 6.29 15.46
C ALA A 137 -14.46 5.81 15.94
N GLU A 138 -14.86 6.05 17.19
CA GLU A 138 -16.23 5.78 17.64
C GLU A 138 -17.27 6.61 16.87
N GLU A 139 -17.00 7.91 16.67
CA GLU A 139 -17.89 8.81 15.92
C GLU A 139 -17.59 8.79 14.41
N GLN A 140 -16.30 8.67 14.05
CA GLN A 140 -15.84 8.71 12.67
C GLN A 140 -14.86 7.55 12.39
N PRO A 141 -15.38 6.32 12.18
CA PRO A 141 -14.55 5.11 12.03
C PRO A 141 -13.49 5.22 10.93
N LEU A 142 -13.78 5.96 9.87
CA LEU A 142 -12.90 6.09 8.72
C LEU A 142 -11.69 6.99 8.97
N LEU A 143 -11.67 7.81 10.04
CA LEU A 143 -10.50 8.64 10.37
C LEU A 143 -9.29 7.77 10.70
N GLY A 144 -9.42 6.90 11.70
CA GLY A 144 -8.37 5.96 12.12
C GLY A 144 -8.37 4.65 11.34
N GLY A 145 -9.52 4.24 10.80
CA GLY A 145 -9.73 2.87 10.32
C GLY A 145 -9.74 1.86 11.47
N MET A 146 -10.06 0.62 11.15
CA MET A 146 -10.11 -0.46 12.15
C MET A 146 -8.77 -0.68 12.84
N VAL A 147 -7.64 -0.63 12.12
CA VAL A 147 -6.31 -0.78 12.75
C VAL A 147 -6.05 0.35 13.74
N GLY A 148 -6.39 1.59 13.36
CA GLY A 148 -6.22 2.75 14.23
C GLY A 148 -7.06 2.66 15.49
N TYR A 149 -8.33 2.28 15.35
CA TYR A 149 -9.26 2.07 16.47
C TYR A 149 -8.76 1.00 17.44
N GLU A 150 -8.50 -0.22 16.96
CA GLU A 150 -8.09 -1.35 17.81
C GLU A 150 -6.76 -1.07 18.51
N MET A 151 -5.81 -0.45 17.82
CA MET A 151 -4.54 -0.08 18.44
C MET A 151 -4.70 1.03 19.46
N ASN A 152 -5.58 1.99 19.22
CA ASN A 152 -5.86 3.06 20.17
C ASN A 152 -6.55 2.52 21.42
N ASP A 153 -7.56 1.66 21.26
CA ASP A 153 -8.27 0.98 22.34
C ASP A 153 -7.30 0.15 23.20
N PHE A 154 -6.46 -0.65 22.55
CA PHE A 154 -5.38 -1.38 23.23
C PHE A 154 -4.46 -0.44 24.02
N LEU A 155 -4.04 0.69 23.46
CA LEU A 155 -3.16 1.63 24.18
C LEU A 155 -3.88 2.29 25.37
N GLN A 156 -5.18 2.57 25.25
CA GLN A 156 -5.97 3.14 26.35
C GLN A 156 -6.06 2.16 27.53
N ASP A 157 -6.11 0.86 27.31
CA ASP A 157 -6.12 -0.15 28.39
C ASP A 157 -4.86 -0.10 29.26
N TYR A 158 -3.69 0.21 28.69
CA TYR A 158 -2.42 0.23 29.43
C TYR A 158 -2.01 1.62 29.93
N ALA A 159 -2.24 2.67 29.13
CA ALA A 159 -1.78 4.03 29.42
C ALA A 159 -2.90 4.95 29.94
N GLY A 160 -4.17 4.53 29.82
CA GLY A 160 -5.33 5.37 30.08
C GLY A 160 -5.54 6.46 29.01
N LYS A 161 -6.74 7.02 28.94
CA LYS A 161 -7.12 8.05 27.94
C LYS A 161 -6.16 9.25 27.90
N ILE A 162 -5.74 9.73 29.07
CA ILE A 162 -4.81 10.88 29.18
C ILE A 162 -3.41 10.49 28.69
N GLY A 163 -2.96 9.25 28.93
CA GLY A 163 -1.64 8.78 28.51
C GLY A 163 -1.53 8.52 27.01
N VAL A 164 -2.65 8.33 26.30
CA VAL A 164 -2.67 8.22 24.82
C VAL A 164 -2.82 9.59 24.15
N LEU A 165 -3.44 10.56 24.84
CA LEU A 165 -3.65 11.91 24.32
C LEU A 165 -2.41 12.82 24.46
N LEU A 166 -1.61 12.63 25.51
CA LEU A 166 -0.36 13.37 25.80
C LEU A 166 0.84 12.79 25.06
#